data_AF-A0A383EAM1-F1
#
_entry.id   AF-A0A383EAM1-F1
#
_cell.length_a   1.000
_cell.length_b   1.000
_cell.length_c   1.000
_cell.angle_alpha   90.00
_cell.angle_beta   90.00
_cell.angle_gamma   90.00
#
_symmetry.space_group_name_H-M   'P 1'
#
loop_
_entity.id
_entity.type
_entity.pdbx_description
1 polymer ?
#
loop_
_entity_poly.entity_id
_entity_poly.type
_entity_poly.pdbx_seq_one_letter_code
_entity_poly.pdbx_strand_id
1 'polypeptide(L)'
;MIRCLLMLFIGLASIGCNRKNMNKGIYEQGNYINEKNDIINTFYVYDFVPEETIKMHAMKSEHTIGSRTANYYFSYNANIPNQALVLAESLSEANKLIDDYSYGIKYAFIRNQAGEIKFVDCSESPDDELCTPD
;
A
#
# COMPACT_ATOMS: atom_id res chain seq x y z
N MET A 1 28.70 19.44 28.41
CA MET A 1 28.52 18.31 29.34
C MET A 1 27.31 18.60 30.23
N ILE A 2 26.48 17.59 30.46
CA ILE A 2 25.07 17.62 30.90
C ILE A 2 24.76 18.57 32.07
N ARG A 3 23.66 19.34 31.93
CA ARG A 3 22.81 19.78 33.04
C ARG A 3 21.35 19.84 32.57
N CYS A 4 20.60 18.77 32.85
CA CYS A 4 19.14 18.79 32.89
C CYS A 4 18.73 19.70 34.05
N LEU A 5 18.33 20.93 33.74
CA LEU A 5 17.68 21.81 34.71
C LEU A 5 16.19 21.52 34.68
N LEU A 6 15.67 20.99 35.79
CA LEU A 6 14.24 20.85 36.05
C LEU A 6 13.57 22.23 36.00
N MET A 7 12.64 22.42 35.08
CA MET A 7 11.48 23.28 35.32
C MET A 7 10.22 22.50 34.99
N LEU A 8 9.50 22.15 36.05
CA LEU A 8 8.15 21.62 36.05
C LEU A 8 7.20 22.70 35.51
N PHE A 9 6.70 22.53 34.28
CA PHE A 9 5.32 22.86 33.94
C PHE A 9 4.80 21.87 32.90
N ILE A 10 3.56 21.45 33.14
CA ILE A 10 2.82 20.37 32.52
C ILE A 10 2.62 20.62 31.02
N GLY A 11 3.02 19.64 30.21
CA GLY A 11 2.85 19.63 28.75
C GLY A 11 3.43 18.36 28.15
N LEU A 12 2.75 17.22 28.36
CA LEU A 12 3.01 16.02 27.57
C LEU A 12 2.70 16.30 26.09
N ALA A 13 3.51 15.70 25.23
CA ALA A 13 3.42 15.66 23.76
C ALA A 13 3.85 16.96 23.05
N SER A 14 4.74 16.96 22.07
CA SER A 14 4.98 15.91 21.09
C SER A 14 6.38 16.06 20.49
N ILE A 15 7.04 14.91 20.34
CA ILE A 15 8.14 14.69 19.40
C ILE A 15 7.56 14.93 18.00
N GLY A 16 7.54 16.19 17.56
CA GLY A 16 7.14 16.59 16.23
C GLY A 16 8.27 16.31 15.24
N CYS A 17 8.55 15.02 14.96
CA CYS A 17 9.30 14.67 13.78
C CYS A 17 8.48 15.13 12.55
N ASN A 18 9.10 15.98 11.72
CA ASN A 18 8.57 16.52 10.46
C ASN A 18 8.04 15.41 9.52
N ARG A 19 6.80 14.95 9.69
CA ARG A 19 6.09 14.00 8.80
C ARG A 19 5.47 14.67 7.55
N LYS A 20 5.94 15.86 7.17
CA LYS A 20 5.32 16.64 6.07
C LYS A 20 5.56 16.07 4.66
N ASN A 21 6.28 14.95 4.50
CA ASN A 21 6.60 14.37 3.19
C ASN A 21 6.53 12.84 3.15
N MET A 22 5.62 12.22 3.91
CA MET A 22 5.57 10.75 4.03
C MET A 22 5.25 10.04 2.71
N ASN A 23 4.66 10.71 1.72
CA ASN A 23 4.29 10.09 0.44
C ASN A 23 5.22 10.49 -0.72
N LYS A 24 6.34 11.20 -0.48
CA LYS A 24 7.32 11.43 -1.55
C LYS A 24 7.88 10.08 -2.00
N GLY A 25 7.65 9.71 -3.25
CA GLY A 25 8.12 8.44 -3.81
C GLY A 25 7.07 7.33 -3.90
N ILE A 26 5.81 7.57 -3.51
CA ILE A 26 4.69 6.65 -3.77
C ILE A 26 3.70 7.38 -4.68
N TYR A 27 3.38 6.80 -5.84
CA TYR A 27 2.53 7.43 -6.84
C TYR A 27 1.45 6.46 -7.28
N GLU A 28 0.19 6.86 -7.22
CA GLU A 28 -0.92 6.07 -7.72
C GLU A 28 -0.83 5.90 -9.24
N GLN A 29 -1.14 4.70 -9.71
CA GLN A 29 -0.99 4.27 -11.10
C GLN A 29 -2.26 3.63 -11.65
N GLY A 30 -3.40 3.78 -10.99
CA GLY A 30 -4.67 3.25 -11.48
C GLY A 30 -5.33 2.33 -10.47
N ASN A 31 -6.65 2.26 -10.57
CA ASN A 31 -7.48 1.51 -9.65
C ASN A 31 -8.64 0.81 -10.37
N TYR A 32 -9.09 -0.28 -9.78
CA TYR A 32 -10.34 -0.95 -10.08
C TYR A 32 -11.28 -0.78 -8.88
N ILE A 33 -12.56 -0.53 -9.16
CA ILE A 33 -13.62 -0.53 -8.16
C ILE A 33 -14.87 -1.19 -8.73
N ASN A 34 -15.51 -2.06 -7.94
CA ASN A 34 -16.74 -2.74 -8.33
C ASN A 34 -17.98 -2.25 -7.56
N GLU A 35 -19.15 -2.76 -7.91
CA GLU A 35 -20.42 -2.41 -7.26
C GLU A 35 -20.50 -2.78 -5.76
N LYS A 36 -19.64 -3.71 -5.30
CA LYS A 36 -19.50 -4.09 -3.89
C LYS A 36 -18.49 -3.22 -3.14
N ASN A 37 -17.91 -2.21 -3.80
CA ASN A 37 -16.81 -1.39 -3.32
C ASN A 37 -15.53 -2.19 -3.03
N ASP A 38 -15.34 -3.35 -3.68
CA ASP A 38 -14.01 -3.97 -3.68
C ASP A 38 -13.07 -3.09 -4.50
N ILE A 39 -11.89 -2.80 -3.95
CA ILE A 39 -10.91 -1.88 -4.53
C ILE A 39 -9.60 -2.63 -4.76
N ILE A 40 -9.03 -2.44 -5.95
CA ILE A 40 -7.61 -2.76 -6.22
C ILE A 40 -6.93 -1.47 -6.63
N ASN A 41 -5.88 -1.09 -5.91
CA ASN A 41 -5.05 0.07 -6.23
C ASN A 41 -3.65 -0.39 -6.65
N THR A 42 -3.08 0.32 -7.61
CA THR A 42 -1.68 0.13 -8.01
C THR A 42 -0.87 1.39 -7.77
N PHE A 43 0.37 1.21 -7.36
CA PHE A 43 1.29 2.31 -7.08
C PHE A 43 2.66 2.03 -7.65
N TYR A 44 3.35 3.06 -8.12
CA TYR A 44 4.81 3.05 -8.20
C TYR A 44 5.41 3.41 -6.85
N VAL A 45 6.48 2.72 -6.47
CA VAL A 45 7.31 3.08 -5.34
C VAL A 45 8.79 3.19 -5.73
N TYR A 46 9.43 4.28 -5.32
CA TYR A 46 10.88 4.45 -5.44
C TYR A 46 11.63 3.66 -4.36
N ASP A 47 12.83 3.16 -4.68
CA ASP A 47 13.61 2.33 -3.75
C ASP A 47 14.06 3.03 -2.47
N PHE A 48 14.13 4.37 -2.48
CA PHE A 48 14.48 5.12 -1.26
C PHE A 48 13.34 5.16 -0.25
N VAL A 49 12.10 4.78 -0.63
CA VAL A 49 10.95 4.81 0.27
C VAL A 49 11.06 3.65 1.25
N PRO A 50 11.12 3.92 2.58
CA PRO A 50 11.20 2.85 3.56
C PRO A 50 9.93 2.00 3.58
N GLU A 51 10.05 0.69 3.79
CA GLU A 51 8.92 -0.24 3.88
C GLU A 51 7.84 0.24 4.87
N GLU A 52 8.24 0.70 6.07
CA GLU A 52 7.30 1.20 7.07
C GLU A 52 6.47 2.40 6.56
N THR A 53 7.02 3.19 5.64
CA THR A 53 6.28 4.27 4.98
C THR A 53 5.22 3.71 4.03
N ILE A 54 5.55 2.67 3.28
CA ILE A 54 4.65 1.97 2.36
C ILE A 54 3.52 1.28 3.14
N LYS A 55 3.86 0.60 4.23
CA LYS A 55 2.91 -0.03 5.14
C LYS A 55 1.96 0.99 5.78
N MET A 56 2.48 2.11 6.27
CA MET A 56 1.64 3.20 6.78
C MET A 56 0.75 3.82 5.70
N HIS A 57 1.22 3.90 4.46
CA HIS A 57 0.39 4.33 3.32
C HIS A 57 -0.75 3.33 3.08
N ALA A 58 -0.44 2.04 3.03
CA ALA A 58 -1.43 0.98 2.79
C ALA A 58 -2.53 0.95 3.87
N MET A 59 -2.14 1.12 5.14
CA MET A 59 -3.06 1.15 6.27
C MET A 59 -4.06 2.32 6.22
N LYS A 60 -3.76 3.37 5.46
CA LYS A 60 -4.60 4.57 5.29
C LYS A 60 -5.48 4.52 4.05
N SER A 61 -5.36 3.48 3.22
CA SER A 61 -6.16 3.34 2.01
C SER A 61 -7.64 3.32 2.31
N GLU A 62 -8.41 3.87 1.38
CA GLU A 62 -9.87 3.87 1.46
C GLU A 62 -10.39 2.43 1.57
N HIS A 63 -11.39 2.26 2.42
CA HIS A 63 -11.97 0.96 2.68
C HIS A 63 -13.42 1.11 3.13
N THR A 64 -14.28 0.28 2.55
CA THR A 64 -15.67 0.15 2.96
C THR A 64 -15.84 -1.12 3.79
N ILE A 65 -16.52 -1.02 4.94
CA ILE A 65 -16.78 -2.19 5.79
C ILE A 65 -17.51 -3.27 4.97
N GLY A 66 -17.00 -4.50 5.00
CA GLY A 66 -17.56 -5.63 4.25
C GLY A 66 -17.07 -5.76 2.81
N SER A 67 -16.18 -4.87 2.35
CA SER A 67 -15.50 -4.95 1.03
C SER A 67 -14.05 -5.40 1.17
N ARG A 68 -13.39 -5.73 0.06
CA ARG A 68 -11.93 -5.93 -0.01
C ARG A 68 -11.23 -4.67 -0.49
N THR A 69 -10.11 -4.29 0.14
CA THR A 69 -9.17 -3.31 -0.43
C THR A 69 -7.81 -3.99 -0.60
N ALA A 70 -7.27 -4.03 -1.82
CA ALA A 70 -5.92 -4.48 -2.10
C ALA A 70 -5.07 -3.36 -2.69
N ASN A 71 -3.80 -3.29 -2.28
CA ASN A 71 -2.82 -2.36 -2.85
C ASN A 71 -1.60 -3.14 -3.32
N TYR A 72 -1.19 -2.88 -4.54
CA TYR A 72 0.00 -3.46 -5.15
C TYR A 72 1.02 -2.36 -5.46
N TYR A 73 2.19 -2.48 -4.84
CA TYR A 73 3.27 -1.50 -4.94
C TYR A 73 4.36 -2.05 -5.84
N PHE A 74 4.44 -1.50 -7.04
CA PHE A 74 5.39 -1.89 -8.06
C PHE A 74 6.69 -1.11 -7.92
N SER A 75 7.80 -1.79 -8.18
CA SER A 75 9.11 -1.14 -8.27
C SER A 75 9.11 -0.04 -9.32
N TYR A 76 9.91 1.00 -9.10
CA TYR A 76 10.06 2.08 -10.08
C TYR A 76 10.50 1.53 -11.45
N ASN A 77 9.85 1.99 -12.52
CA ASN A 77 9.99 1.51 -13.91
C ASN A 77 9.45 0.10 -14.21
N ALA A 78 8.82 -0.60 -13.27
CA ALA A 78 8.07 -1.81 -13.60
C ALA A 78 6.91 -1.47 -14.55
N ASN A 79 6.45 -2.41 -15.37
CA ASN A 79 5.21 -2.19 -16.12
C ASN A 79 4.02 -2.34 -15.16
N ILE A 80 3.04 -1.43 -15.25
CA ILE A 80 1.80 -1.49 -14.47
C ILE A 80 0.61 -1.48 -15.43
N PRO A 81 -0.39 -2.35 -15.24
CA PRO A 81 -1.57 -2.43 -16.10
C PRO A 81 -2.56 -1.27 -15.86
N ASN A 82 -2.11 0.00 -15.76
CA ASN A 82 -2.92 1.15 -15.36
C ASN A 82 -4.27 1.23 -16.10
N GLN A 83 -4.25 1.47 -17.42
CA GLN A 83 -5.47 1.64 -18.20
C GLN A 83 -6.29 0.35 -18.29
N ALA A 84 -5.64 -0.80 -18.36
CA ALA A 84 -6.33 -2.09 -18.42
C ALA A 84 -7.08 -2.38 -17.11
N LEU A 85 -6.48 -2.06 -15.96
CA LEU A 85 -7.08 -2.26 -14.64
C LEU A 85 -8.33 -1.39 -14.44
N VAL A 86 -8.27 -0.13 -14.88
CA VAL A 86 -9.43 0.79 -14.84
C VAL A 86 -10.59 0.27 -15.69
N LEU A 87 -10.29 -0.43 -16.78
CA LEU A 87 -11.28 -0.96 -17.73
C LEU A 87 -11.74 -2.38 -17.41
N ALA A 88 -11.18 -3.04 -16.40
CA ALA A 88 -11.54 -4.40 -16.05
C ALA A 88 -13.03 -4.50 -15.70
N GLU A 89 -13.71 -5.51 -16.22
CA GLU A 89 -15.16 -5.70 -16.05
C GLU A 89 -15.50 -6.46 -14.77
N SER A 90 -14.52 -7.14 -14.18
CA SER A 90 -14.72 -7.97 -13.00
C SER A 90 -13.50 -8.00 -12.07
N LEU A 91 -13.72 -8.36 -10.81
CA LEU A 91 -12.64 -8.49 -9.83
C LEU A 91 -11.66 -9.61 -10.22
N SER A 92 -12.15 -10.68 -10.83
CA SER A 92 -11.31 -11.77 -11.33
C SER A 92 -10.42 -11.31 -12.49
N GLU A 93 -10.96 -10.53 -13.43
CA GLU A 93 -10.16 -9.94 -14.49
C GLU A 93 -9.13 -8.95 -13.93
N ALA A 94 -9.53 -8.12 -12.96
CA ALA A 94 -8.62 -7.19 -12.31
C ALA A 94 -7.48 -7.91 -11.56
N ASN A 95 -7.77 -8.99 -10.82
CA ASN A 95 -6.74 -9.82 -10.17
C ASN A 95 -5.79 -10.44 -11.21
N LYS A 96 -6.35 -11.04 -12.28
CA LYS A 96 -5.54 -11.61 -13.36
C LYS A 96 -4.61 -10.59 -13.99
N LEU A 97 -5.08 -9.36 -14.23
CA LEU A 97 -4.23 -8.27 -14.72
C LEU A 97 -3.11 -7.92 -13.73
N ILE A 98 -3.32 -8.03 -12.43
CA ILE A 98 -2.24 -7.86 -11.45
C ILE A 98 -1.27 -9.04 -11.53
N ASP A 99 -1.76 -10.27 -11.61
CA ASP A 99 -0.94 -11.47 -11.68
C ASP A 99 -0.04 -11.51 -12.93
N ASP A 100 -0.56 -11.12 -14.09
CA ASP A 100 0.20 -11.01 -15.34
C ASP A 100 1.42 -10.06 -15.21
N TYR A 101 1.39 -9.15 -14.23
CA TYR A 101 2.44 -8.16 -13.94
C TYR A 101 3.12 -8.39 -12.57
N SER A 102 2.85 -9.51 -11.90
CA SER A 102 3.28 -9.82 -10.53
C SER A 102 4.79 -9.68 -10.30
N TYR A 103 5.61 -10.01 -11.30
CA TYR A 103 7.07 -9.84 -11.25
C TYR A 103 7.54 -8.41 -10.92
N GLY A 104 6.71 -7.39 -11.16
CA GLY A 104 7.02 -6.01 -10.84
C GLY A 104 6.65 -5.60 -9.41
N ILE A 105 5.89 -6.42 -8.69
CA ILE A 105 5.35 -6.12 -7.36
C ILE A 105 6.44 -6.30 -6.31
N LYS A 106 6.70 -5.22 -5.57
CA LYS A 106 7.63 -5.19 -4.44
C LYS A 106 6.92 -5.46 -3.11
N TYR A 107 5.76 -4.82 -2.93
CA TYR A 107 4.93 -5.02 -1.75
C TYR A 107 3.48 -5.23 -2.14
N ALA A 108 2.78 -6.06 -1.38
CA ALA A 108 1.37 -6.27 -1.53
C ALA A 108 0.65 -6.13 -0.19
N PHE A 109 -0.54 -5.56 -0.22
CA PHE A 109 -1.38 -5.34 0.95
C PHE A 109 -2.81 -5.74 0.64
N ILE A 110 -3.48 -6.33 1.63
CA ILE A 110 -4.91 -6.56 1.59
C ILE A 110 -5.53 -6.23 2.95
N ARG A 111 -6.69 -5.59 2.90
CA ARG A 111 -7.70 -5.63 3.94
C ARG A 111 -8.90 -6.40 3.39
N ASN A 112 -9.19 -7.57 3.96
CA ASN A 112 -10.27 -8.41 3.46
C ASN A 112 -11.65 -7.94 3.97
N GLN A 113 -12.71 -8.65 3.57
CA GLN A 113 -14.09 -8.32 3.92
C GLN A 113 -14.37 -8.38 5.43
N ALA A 114 -13.61 -9.22 6.16
CA ALA A 114 -13.68 -9.30 7.63
C ALA A 114 -12.87 -8.18 8.32
N GLY A 115 -12.15 -7.36 7.56
CA GLY A 115 -11.28 -6.30 8.06
C GLY A 115 -9.89 -6.79 8.49
N GLU A 116 -9.56 -8.06 8.27
CA GLU A 116 -8.24 -8.61 8.54
C GLU A 116 -7.23 -8.04 7.56
N ILE A 117 -6.02 -7.79 8.04
CA ILE A 117 -4.99 -7.07 7.30
C ILE A 117 -3.77 -7.97 7.10
N LYS A 118 -3.25 -8.01 5.88
CA LYS A 118 -1.96 -8.62 5.54
C LYS A 118 -1.14 -7.64 4.71
N PHE A 119 0.16 -7.58 4.98
CA PHE A 119 1.16 -6.81 4.25
C PHE A 119 2.34 -7.73 4.01
N VAL A 120 2.85 -7.79 2.78
CA VAL A 120 3.87 -8.74 2.34
C VAL A 120 4.95 -7.99 1.55
N ASP A 121 6.22 -8.26 1.85
CA ASP A 121 7.34 -7.98 0.93
C ASP A 121 7.46 -9.16 -0.04
N CYS A 122 7.12 -8.93 -1.31
CA CYS A 122 7.12 -9.98 -2.34
C CYS A 122 8.54 -10.37 -2.78
N SER A 123 9.55 -9.58 -2.41
CA SER A 123 10.96 -9.94 -2.62
C SER A 123 11.42 -10.98 -1.61
N GLU A 124 10.89 -10.92 -0.38
CA GLU A 124 11.22 -11.86 0.70
C GLU A 124 10.28 -13.09 0.72
N SER A 125 9.02 -12.92 0.29
CA SER A 125 7.99 -13.95 0.26
C SER A 125 7.31 -14.03 -1.11
N PRO A 126 8.03 -14.39 -2.18
CA PRO A 126 7.51 -14.38 -3.55
C PRO A 126 6.37 -15.38 -3.77
N ASP A 127 6.34 -16.47 -3.01
CA ASP A 127 5.32 -17.53 -3.11
C ASP A 127 4.04 -17.21 -2.31
N ASP A 128 3.95 -16.02 -1.70
CA ASP A 128 2.72 -15.59 -1.03
C ASP A 128 1.62 -15.35 -2.07
N GLU A 129 0.44 -15.92 -1.84
CA GLU A 129 -0.76 -15.77 -2.69
C GLU A 129 -1.14 -14.30 -2.97
N LEU A 130 -0.72 -13.36 -2.11
CA LEU A 130 -0.95 -11.94 -2.34
C LEU A 130 0.03 -11.33 -3.35
N CYS A 131 1.16 -11.97 -3.62
CA CYS A 131 2.14 -11.54 -4.61
C CYS A 131 1.82 -12.03 -6.03
N THR A 132 1.01 -13.09 -6.16
CA THR A 132 0.51 -13.66 -7.43
C THR A 132 -1.00 -13.91 -7.35
N PRO A 133 -1.83 -12.85 -7.38
CA PRO A 133 -3.26 -12.97 -7.13
C PRO A 133 -4.01 -13.50 -8.37
N ASP A 134 -4.37 -14.80 -8.35
CA ASP A 134 -5.24 -15.45 -9.36
C ASP A 134 -6.71 -14.94 -9.34
#